data_AF-A0A357XXK9-F1
#
_entry.id   AF-A0A357XXK9-F1
#
_cell.length_a   1.000
_cell.length_b   1.000
_cell.length_c   1.000
_cell.angle_alpha   90.00
_cell.angle_beta   90.00
_cell.angle_gamma   90.00
#
_symmetry.space_group_name_H-M   'P 1'
#
loop_
_entity.id
_entity.type
_entity.pdbx_description
1 polymer ?
#
loop_
_entity_poly.entity_id
_entity_poly.type
_entity_poly.pdbx_seq_one_letter_code
_entity_poly.pdbx_strand_id
1 'polypeptide(L)'
;AAETAADFAAVLYTDAPANGEAQPLEPLDIITLEKRMATVMPDGWKLGQVRAEQPTTSYSEFKREILGEIGRCMQVPVNILLGDSSKHNYASGRLDHQSFFKSIKVEQTSCELVVMYPIFKMWFREAIRIRLFSPPKNVFPLNRSSGATRSG
;
A
#
# COMPACT_ATOMS: atom_id res chain seq x y z
N ALA A 1 14.02 -17.70 6.78
CA ALA A 1 13.32 -18.47 5.73
C ALA A 1 14.29 -19.33 4.92
N ALA A 2 15.26 -18.75 4.18
CA ALA A 2 16.30 -19.54 3.49
C ALA A 2 17.29 -20.23 4.44
N GLU A 3 17.50 -19.68 5.64
CA GLU A 3 18.35 -20.28 6.67
C GLU A 3 17.72 -21.54 7.32
N THR A 4 16.39 -21.60 7.39
CA THR A 4 15.65 -22.70 8.03
C THR A 4 15.46 -23.90 7.12
N ALA A 5 15.43 -23.72 5.79
CA ALA A 5 15.36 -24.82 4.83
C ALA A 5 16.68 -25.59 4.67
N ALA A 6 17.76 -25.12 5.32
CA ALA A 6 19.05 -25.80 5.39
C ALA A 6 19.23 -26.60 6.69
N ASP A 7 18.33 -26.46 7.66
CA ASP A 7 18.32 -27.22 8.90
C ASP A 7 17.29 -28.38 8.77
N PHE A 8 17.80 -29.52 8.33
CA PHE A 8 17.30 -30.87 8.62
C PHE A 8 15.97 -31.32 8.00
N ALA A 9 16.04 -31.75 6.73
CA ALA A 9 15.45 -33.02 6.28
C ALA A 9 15.97 -33.35 4.87
N ALA A 10 16.78 -34.39 4.74
CA ALA A 10 17.14 -34.94 3.44
C ALA A 10 16.63 -36.37 3.36
N VAL A 11 15.95 -36.70 2.26
CA VAL A 11 15.51 -38.08 2.00
C VAL A 11 16.58 -38.74 1.16
N LEU A 12 17.11 -39.85 1.67
CA LEU A 12 18.03 -40.72 0.96
C LEU A 12 17.21 -41.82 0.29
N TYR A 13 17.33 -41.92 -1.03
CA TYR A 13 16.64 -42.91 -1.83
C TYR A 13 17.64 -43.59 -2.78
N THR A 14 17.51 -44.90 -2.94
CA THR A 14 18.36 -45.73 -3.81
C THR A 14 17.56 -46.26 -4.99
N ASP A 15 18.15 -46.19 -6.19
CA ASP A 15 17.61 -46.75 -7.44
C ASP A 15 18.20 -48.14 -7.78
N ALA A 16 18.91 -48.79 -6.84
CA ALA A 16 19.64 -50.03 -7.11
C ALA A 16 18.71 -51.24 -7.40
N PRO A 17 18.98 -52.05 -8.45
CA PRO A 17 18.22 -53.27 -8.72
C PRO A 17 18.43 -54.31 -7.60
N ALA A 18 17.39 -55.11 -7.34
CA ALA A 18 17.25 -56.02 -6.19
C ALA A 18 18.30 -57.16 -6.05
N ASN A 19 19.41 -57.13 -6.79
CA ASN A 19 20.45 -58.16 -6.76
C ASN A 19 21.91 -57.61 -6.78
N GLY A 20 22.11 -56.32 -6.46
CA GLY A 20 23.43 -55.75 -6.22
C GLY A 20 23.64 -55.55 -4.72
N GLU A 21 24.85 -55.76 -4.22
CA GLU A 21 25.26 -55.68 -2.81
C GLU A 21 24.96 -54.32 -2.16
N ALA A 22 23.68 -54.05 -1.86
CA ALA A 22 23.29 -52.98 -1.00
C ALA A 22 23.69 -53.38 0.43
N GLN A 23 24.63 -52.63 1.02
CA GLN A 23 25.01 -52.80 2.42
C GLN A 23 23.75 -52.83 3.29
N PRO A 24 23.55 -53.85 4.15
CA PRO A 24 22.42 -53.89 5.04
C PRO A 24 22.59 -52.77 6.07
N LEU A 25 21.85 -51.68 5.89
CA LEU A 25 21.80 -50.59 6.86
C LEU A 25 20.65 -50.85 7.82
N GLU A 26 20.86 -50.54 9.09
CA GLU A 26 19.77 -50.57 10.05
C GLU A 26 18.79 -49.42 9.78
N PRO A 27 17.47 -49.65 9.86
CA PRO A 27 16.48 -48.60 9.72
C PRO A 27 16.76 -47.46 10.71
N LEU A 28 16.78 -46.21 10.22
CA LEU A 28 17.08 -44.97 10.96
C LEU A 28 18.57 -44.68 11.20
N ASP A 29 19.49 -45.29 10.46
CA ASP A 29 20.90 -44.92 10.54
C ASP A 29 21.13 -43.43 10.19
N ILE A 30 21.89 -42.73 11.04
CA ILE A 30 22.09 -41.28 10.97
C ILE A 30 23.42 -41.01 10.27
N ILE A 31 23.37 -40.60 9.01
CA ILE A 31 24.56 -40.14 8.31
C ILE A 31 24.80 -38.66 8.65
N THR A 32 25.88 -38.40 9.40
CA THR A 32 26.30 -37.04 9.72
C THR A 32 26.89 -36.36 8.48
N LEU A 33 26.20 -35.35 7.97
CA LEU A 33 26.69 -34.49 6.90
C LEU A 33 27.28 -33.21 7.51
N GLU A 34 28.58 -32.99 7.35
CA GLU A 34 29.21 -31.75 7.80
C GLU A 34 28.82 -30.57 6.90
N LYS A 35 28.44 -29.44 7.51
CA LYS A 35 28.04 -28.22 6.78
C LYS A 35 29.21 -27.74 5.92
N ARG A 36 28.92 -27.42 4.65
CA ARG A 36 29.89 -26.92 3.64
C ARG A 36 30.90 -27.94 3.11
N MET A 37 30.67 -29.23 3.31
CA MET A 37 31.53 -30.29 2.75
C MET A 37 30.81 -31.07 1.65
N ALA A 38 31.51 -31.35 0.55
CA ALA A 38 31.01 -32.22 -0.51
C ALA A 38 31.44 -33.66 -0.21
N THR A 39 30.52 -34.48 0.30
CA THR A 39 30.78 -35.90 0.60
C THR A 39 30.27 -36.77 -0.55
N VAL A 40 31.08 -37.75 -0.96
CA VAL A 40 30.67 -38.78 -1.92
C VAL A 40 29.76 -39.76 -1.18
N MET A 41 28.54 -39.97 -1.69
CA MET A 41 27.61 -40.93 -1.12
C MET A 41 27.88 -42.35 -1.64
N PRO A 42 27.50 -43.40 -0.87
CA PRO A 42 27.55 -44.78 -1.34
C PRO A 42 26.79 -44.99 -2.65
N ASP A 43 27.17 -46.02 -3.40
CA ASP A 43 26.73 -46.22 -4.78
C ASP A 43 25.19 -46.31 -4.88
N GLY A 44 24.60 -45.51 -5.77
CA GLY A 44 23.14 -45.45 -6.01
C GLY A 44 22.35 -44.47 -5.11
N TRP A 45 22.97 -43.74 -4.19
CA TRP A 45 22.27 -42.84 -3.26
C TRP A 45 22.16 -41.42 -3.80
N LYS A 46 20.93 -40.88 -3.82
CA LYS A 46 20.66 -39.48 -4.21
C LYS A 46 20.16 -38.69 -3.01
N LEU A 47 20.74 -37.51 -2.80
CA LEU A 47 20.29 -36.54 -1.78
C LEU A 47 19.18 -35.67 -2.37
N GLY A 48 17.94 -35.87 -1.95
CA GLY A 48 16.84 -34.96 -2.24
C GLY A 48 16.76 -33.86 -1.18
N GLN A 49 17.02 -32.60 -1.53
CA GLN A 49 16.69 -31.48 -0.65
C GLN A 49 15.18 -31.30 -0.65
N VAL A 50 14.56 -31.37 0.54
CA VAL A 50 13.14 -31.03 0.70
C VAL A 50 13.01 -29.54 0.40
N ARG A 51 12.43 -29.21 -0.76
CA ARG A 51 12.09 -27.83 -1.10
C ARG A 51 10.93 -27.41 -0.19
N ALA A 52 11.12 -26.32 0.54
CA ALA A 52 10.03 -25.68 1.25
C ALA A 52 9.07 -25.09 0.20
N GLU A 53 7.99 -25.82 -0.13
CA GLU A 53 6.93 -25.35 -1.05
C GLU A 53 5.94 -24.37 -0.42
N GLN A 54 6.23 -23.87 0.79
CA GLN A 54 5.35 -22.93 1.47
C GLN A 54 5.38 -21.58 0.73
N PRO A 55 4.21 -20.97 0.44
CA PRO A 55 4.15 -19.66 -0.19
C PRO A 55 4.86 -18.64 0.69
N THR A 56 5.92 -18.03 0.16
CA THR A 56 6.64 -16.96 0.86
C THR A 56 6.01 -15.63 0.50
N THR A 57 5.21 -15.06 1.40
CA THR A 57 4.81 -13.65 1.29
C THR A 57 6.07 -12.81 1.21
N SER A 58 6.22 -12.04 0.12
CA SER A 58 7.42 -11.23 -0.04
C SER A 58 7.37 -10.00 0.85
N TYR A 59 8.54 -9.52 1.28
CA TYR A 59 8.65 -8.26 2.01
C TYR A 59 8.01 -7.07 1.24
N SER A 60 8.00 -7.13 -0.09
CA SER A 60 7.40 -6.08 -0.94
C SER A 60 5.87 -6.02 -0.81
N GLU A 61 5.21 -7.16 -0.66
CA GLU A 61 3.76 -7.25 -0.45
C GLU A 61 3.40 -6.74 0.95
N PHE A 62 4.18 -7.13 1.97
CA PHE A 62 4.00 -6.62 3.32
C PHE A 62 4.08 -5.08 3.36
N LYS A 63 5.13 -4.49 2.78
CA LYS A 63 5.26 -3.03 2.72
C LYS A 63 4.11 -2.37 1.96
N ARG A 64 3.62 -3.00 0.89
CA ARG A 64 2.49 -2.51 0.12
C ARG A 64 1.19 -2.52 0.92
N GLU A 65 0.92 -3.56 1.69
CA GLU A 65 -0.28 -3.65 2.52
C GLU A 65 -0.27 -2.59 3.64
N ILE A 66 0.86 -2.40 4.33
CA ILE A 66 1.02 -1.34 5.33
C ILE A 66 0.72 0.04 4.72
N LEU A 67 1.24 0.30 3.52
CA LEU A 67 0.99 1.55 2.82
C LEU A 67 -0.48 1.70 2.40
N GLY A 68 -1.14 0.60 2.00
CA GLY A 68 -2.57 0.59 1.73
C GLY A 68 -3.46 0.80 2.95
N GLU A 69 -3.03 0.37 4.14
CA GLU A 69 -3.71 0.69 5.40
C GLU A 69 -3.60 2.18 5.74
N ILE A 70 -2.40 2.77 5.62
CA ILE A 70 -2.18 4.21 5.82
C ILE A 70 -3.01 5.03 4.83
N GLY A 71 -3.02 4.63 3.55
CA GLY A 71 -3.77 5.31 2.50
C GLY A 71 -5.28 5.30 2.75
N ARG A 72 -5.83 4.21 3.29
CA ARG A 72 -7.27 4.09 3.62
C ARG A 72 -7.72 5.15 4.63
N CYS A 73 -6.91 5.50 5.62
CA CYS A 73 -7.23 6.53 6.61
C CYS A 73 -7.40 7.92 6.00
N MET A 74 -6.76 8.18 4.86
CA MET A 74 -6.78 9.48 4.15
C MET A 74 -7.52 9.41 2.80
N GLN A 75 -8.21 8.29 2.53
CA GLN A 75 -8.89 8.04 1.26
C GLN A 75 -7.98 8.17 0.02
N VAL A 76 -6.71 7.78 0.15
CA VAL A 76 -5.71 7.81 -0.93
C VAL A 76 -5.52 6.42 -1.54
N PRO A 77 -5.75 6.24 -2.86
CA PRO A 77 -5.46 5.00 -3.57
C PRO A 77 -3.97 4.61 -3.52
N VAL A 78 -3.70 3.30 -3.52
CA VAL A 78 -2.34 2.74 -3.33
C VAL A 78 -1.36 3.12 -4.45
N ASN A 79 -1.81 3.20 -5.70
CA ASN A 79 -0.96 3.69 -6.81
C ASN A 79 -0.47 5.12 -6.61
N ILE A 80 -1.35 6.00 -6.14
CA ILE A 80 -1.03 7.40 -5.87
C ILE A 80 -0.06 7.49 -4.68
N LEU A 81 -0.33 6.71 -3.63
CA LEU A 81 0.51 6.69 -2.44
C LEU A 81 1.92 6.12 -2.70
N LEU A 82 2.03 5.10 -3.57
CA LEU A 82 3.30 4.50 -3.97
C LEU A 82 4.00 5.28 -5.10
N GLY A 83 3.29 6.15 -5.81
CA GLY A 83 3.78 6.73 -7.07
C GLY A 83 4.03 5.68 -8.16
N ASP A 84 3.40 4.50 -8.06
CA ASP A 84 3.63 3.37 -8.94
C ASP A 84 2.31 2.86 -9.55
N SER A 85 2.24 2.97 -10.88
CA SER A 85 1.12 2.47 -11.68
C SER A 85 1.45 1.17 -12.44
N SER A 86 2.59 0.52 -12.17
CA SER A 86 3.01 -0.71 -12.86
C SER A 86 1.98 -1.85 -12.82
N LYS A 87 1.20 -1.93 -11.72
CA LYS A 87 0.11 -2.91 -11.54
C LYS A 87 -1.27 -2.43 -12.01
N HIS A 88 -1.36 -1.29 -12.70
CA HIS A 88 -2.62 -0.68 -13.12
C HIS A 88 -2.67 -0.55 -14.64
N ASN A 89 -3.85 -0.80 -15.21
CA ASN A 89 -4.13 -0.39 -16.58
C ASN A 89 -4.65 1.06 -16.61
N TYR A 90 -4.73 1.65 -17.79
CA TYR A 90 -5.16 3.04 -17.95
C TYR A 90 -6.54 3.33 -17.35
N ALA A 91 -7.51 2.42 -17.51
CA ALA A 91 -8.86 2.62 -16.99
C ALA A 91 -8.90 2.63 -15.45
N SER A 92 -8.21 1.68 -14.81
CA SER A 92 -8.06 1.59 -13.35
C SER A 92 -7.30 2.79 -12.77
N GLY A 93 -6.16 3.15 -13.37
CA GLY A 93 -5.40 4.33 -12.94
C GLY A 93 -6.23 5.61 -13.07
N ARG A 94 -6.95 5.79 -14.19
CA ARG A 94 -7.83 6.95 -14.37
C ARG A 94 -8.93 7.01 -13.31
N LEU A 95 -9.53 5.88 -12.95
CA LEU A 95 -10.56 5.81 -11.91
C LEU A 95 -10.00 6.27 -10.55
N ASP A 96 -8.84 5.75 -10.16
CA ASP A 96 -8.20 6.08 -8.87
C ASP A 96 -7.84 7.57 -8.79
N HIS A 97 -7.19 8.09 -9.83
CA HIS A 97 -6.84 9.51 -9.91
C HIS A 97 -8.08 10.41 -9.88
N GLN A 98 -9.16 10.05 -10.60
CA GLN A 98 -10.39 10.83 -10.58
C GLN A 98 -11.03 10.87 -9.19
N SER A 99 -11.07 9.74 -8.47
CA SER A 99 -11.63 9.67 -7.12
C SER A 99 -10.83 10.56 -6.16
N PHE A 100 -9.50 10.43 -6.19
CA PHE A 100 -8.60 11.21 -5.34
C PHE A 100 -8.62 12.72 -5.62
N PHE A 101 -8.57 13.14 -6.89
CA PHE A 101 -8.64 14.58 -7.19
C PHE A 101 -10.02 15.18 -6.89
N LYS A 102 -11.09 14.38 -6.93
CA LYS A 102 -12.41 14.81 -6.49
C LYS A 102 -12.46 15.02 -4.97
N SER A 103 -11.85 14.15 -4.16
CA SER A 103 -11.82 14.36 -2.70
C SER A 103 -11.05 15.63 -2.34
N ILE A 104 -9.89 15.87 -2.95
CA ILE A 104 -9.13 17.13 -2.80
C ILE A 104 -9.99 18.33 -3.13
N LYS A 105 -10.78 18.27 -4.21
CA LYS A 105 -11.64 19.39 -4.61
C LYS A 105 -12.72 19.68 -3.58
N VAL A 106 -13.29 18.66 -2.95
CA VAL A 106 -14.27 18.83 -1.85
C VAL A 106 -13.63 19.51 -0.63
N GLU A 107 -12.41 19.09 -0.25
CA GLU A 107 -11.66 19.72 0.83
C GLU A 107 -11.34 21.18 0.51
N GLN A 108 -10.88 21.47 -0.71
CA GLN A 108 -10.61 22.84 -1.17
C GLN A 108 -11.85 23.73 -1.10
N THR A 109 -13.00 23.25 -1.58
CA THR A 109 -14.26 24.01 -1.48
C THR A 109 -14.68 24.23 -0.03
N SER A 110 -14.47 23.25 0.85
CA SER A 110 -14.75 23.41 2.29
C SER A 110 -13.86 24.48 2.92
N CYS A 111 -12.56 24.46 2.62
CA CYS A 111 -11.60 25.49 3.04
C CYS A 111 -11.93 26.87 2.45
N GLU A 112 -12.38 26.92 1.21
CA GLU A 112 -12.80 28.17 0.56
C GLU A 112 -13.97 28.80 1.32
N LEU A 113 -15.01 28.03 1.63
CA LEU A 113 -16.20 28.49 2.33
C LEU A 113 -15.90 28.92 3.77
N VAL A 114 -15.07 28.17 4.49
CA VAL A 114 -14.81 28.42 5.92
C VAL A 114 -13.72 29.46 6.15
N VAL A 115 -12.73 29.56 5.28
CA VAL A 115 -11.54 30.41 5.49
C VAL A 115 -11.48 31.54 4.47
N MET A 116 -11.51 31.24 3.18
CA MET A 116 -11.28 32.25 2.13
C MET A 116 -12.44 33.23 2.01
N TYR A 117 -13.69 32.76 1.98
CA TYR A 117 -14.87 33.62 1.84
C TYR A 117 -15.01 34.64 2.98
N PRO A 118 -14.83 34.29 4.26
CA PRO A 118 -14.85 35.27 5.35
C PRO A 118 -13.77 36.33 5.23
N ILE A 119 -12.53 35.93 4.92
CA ILE A 119 -11.41 36.86 4.71
C ILE A 119 -11.70 37.79 3.54
N PHE A 120 -12.10 37.23 2.40
CA PHE A 120 -12.47 38.00 1.21
C PHE A 120 -13.62 38.95 1.49
N LYS A 121 -14.67 38.52 2.21
CA LYS A 121 -15.80 39.38 2.59
C LYS A 121 -15.36 40.55 3.46
N MET A 122 -14.49 40.33 4.44
CA MET A 122 -13.97 41.40 5.29
C MET A 122 -13.10 42.37 4.51
N TRP A 123 -12.16 41.85 3.71
CA TRP A 123 -11.34 42.65 2.81
C TRP A 123 -12.19 43.47 1.83
N PHE A 124 -13.20 42.85 1.20
CA PHE A 124 -14.06 43.49 0.21
C PHE A 124 -14.90 44.61 0.82
N ARG A 125 -15.40 44.42 2.05
CA ARG A 125 -16.09 45.48 2.80
C ARG A 125 -15.17 46.68 3.04
N GLU A 126 -13.91 46.44 3.39
CA GLU A 126 -12.94 47.52 3.62
C GLU A 126 -12.54 48.20 2.31
N ALA A 127 -12.35 47.44 1.24
CA ALA A 127 -12.06 47.96 -0.09
C ALA A 127 -13.15 48.92 -0.59
N ILE A 128 -14.43 48.59 -0.34
CA ILE A 128 -15.56 49.50 -0.62
C ILE A 128 -15.51 50.73 0.29
N ARG A 129 -15.19 50.56 1.59
CA ARG A 129 -15.12 51.65 2.57
C ARG A 129 -14.10 52.72 2.16
N ILE A 130 -12.91 52.31 1.71
CA ILE A 130 -11.85 53.21 1.24
C ILE A 130 -12.03 53.65 -0.22
N ARG A 131 -13.15 53.25 -0.86
CA ARG A 131 -13.47 53.53 -2.26
C ARG A 131 -12.42 53.03 -3.26
N LEU A 132 -11.71 51.96 -2.92
CA LEU A 132 -10.79 51.30 -3.85
C LEU A 132 -11.54 50.74 -5.06
N PHE A 133 -12.77 50.29 -4.85
CA PHE A 133 -13.71 49.89 -5.89
C PHE A 133 -15.09 50.49 -5.60
N SER A 134 -15.86 50.81 -6.65
CA SER A 134 -17.26 51.21 -6.54
C SER A 134 -18.15 50.06 -7.03
N PRO A 135 -19.08 49.56 -6.22
CA PRO A 135 -19.95 48.47 -6.64
C PRO A 135 -20.84 48.95 -7.82
N PRO A 136 -21.12 48.07 -8.81
CA PRO A 136 -22.02 48.42 -9.90
C PRO A 136 -23.40 48.79 -9.31
N LYS A 137 -24.06 49.78 -9.92
CA LYS A 137 -25.31 50.38 -9.44
C LYS A 137 -26.48 49.39 -9.22
N ASN A 138 -26.33 48.14 -9.66
CA ASN A 138 -27.38 47.13 -9.72
C ASN A 138 -27.15 45.92 -8.79
N VAL A 139 -26.20 45.97 -7.85
CA VAL A 139 -25.98 44.86 -6.91
C VAL A 139 -26.94 44.96 -5.71
N PHE A 140 -27.72 43.90 -5.50
CA PHE A 140 -28.66 43.70 -4.39
C PHE A 140 -28.11 44.20 -3.04
N PRO A 141 -28.96 44.78 -2.17
CA PRO A 141 -28.49 45.34 -0.90
C PRO A 141 -28.05 44.22 0.04
N LEU A 142 -26.74 44.16 0.32
CA LEU A 142 -26.10 43.28 1.31
C LEU A 142 -26.45 43.62 2.77
N ASN A 143 -27.47 44.45 3.00
CA ASN A 143 -27.95 44.80 4.33
C ASN A 143 -29.43 45.22 4.26
N ARG A 144 -30.34 44.30 4.55
CA ARG A 144 -31.55 44.65 5.30
C ARG A 144 -31.34 44.13 6.71
N SER A 145 -30.72 44.97 7.55
CA SER A 145 -30.94 44.86 8.98
C SER A 145 -32.45 44.84 9.20
N SER A 146 -32.96 43.77 9.81
CA SER A 146 -34.33 43.72 10.30
C SER A 146 -34.50 44.84 11.32
N GLY A 147 -34.95 46.01 10.86
CA GLY A 147 -35.52 47.03 11.70
C GLY A 147 -36.82 46.48 12.24
N ALA A 148 -36.74 45.73 13.33
CA ALA A 148 -37.87 45.51 14.21
C ALA A 148 -38.19 46.86 14.86
N THR A 149 -38.96 47.69 14.15
CA THR A 149 -39.73 48.76 14.75
C THR A 149 -40.70 48.12 15.73
N ARG A 150 -40.32 48.08 17.02
CA ARG A 150 -41.29 48.07 18.10
C ARG A 150 -41.96 49.45 18.09
N SER A 151 -43.21 49.49 17.68
CA SER A 151 -44.09 50.65 17.83
C SER A 151 -45.31 50.23 18.64
N GLY A 152 -45.55 50.98 19.73
CA GLY A 152 -46.86 51.19 20.35
C GLY A 152 -47.42 50.03 21.14
#